data_AF-A0A0E4G028-F1
#
_entry.id   AF-A0A0E4G028-F1
#
_cell.length_a   1.000
_cell.length_b   1.000
_cell.length_c   1.000
_cell.angle_alpha   90.00
_cell.angle_beta   90.00
_cell.angle_gamma   90.00
#
_symmetry.space_group_name_H-M   'P 1'
#
loop_
_entity.id
_entity.type
_entity.pdbx_description
1 polymer ?
#
loop_
_entity_poly.entity_id
_entity_poly.type
_entity_poly.pdbx_seq_one_letter_code
_entity_poly.pdbx_strand_id
1 'polypeptide(L)'
;MADDLAEWLDQKGMQHVRGAPYHPQTQGKIERWHQTLKNRILLDNYYLPGDLERQVGAFVEHYNHVRYHESIDNLTPADVYFGRAEAILAERNRIKRDTIANRRLQHQLQVA
;
A
#
# COMPACT_ATOMS: atom_id res chain seq x y z
N MET A 1 23.72 -22.07 6.78
CA MET A 1 22.69 -21.48 5.89
C MET A 1 22.29 -20.05 6.29
N ALA A 2 23.07 -19.36 7.15
CA ALA A 2 22.92 -17.91 7.40
C ALA A 2 24.06 -17.10 6.73
N ASP A 3 25.21 -17.73 6.52
CA ASP A 3 26.39 -17.13 5.89
C ASP A 3 26.12 -16.79 4.41
N ASP A 4 25.38 -17.64 3.69
CA ASP A 4 25.03 -17.44 2.27
C ASP A 4 24.26 -16.13 2.02
N LEU A 5 23.29 -15.80 2.88
CA LEU A 5 22.54 -14.53 2.76
C LEU A 5 23.41 -13.32 3.14
N ALA A 6 24.26 -13.45 4.16
CA ALA A 6 25.11 -12.36 4.61
C ALA A 6 26.19 -12.03 3.56
N GLU A 7 26.83 -13.05 2.99
CA GLU A 7 27.79 -12.91 1.89
C GLU A 7 27.14 -12.31 0.64
N TRP A 8 25.92 -12.75 0.29
CA TRP A 8 25.20 -12.18 -0.85
C TRP A 8 24.86 -10.70 -0.65
N LEU A 9 24.39 -10.31 0.54
CA LEU A 9 24.07 -8.92 0.85
C LEU A 9 25.33 -8.03 0.80
N ASP A 10 26.46 -8.52 1.31
CA ASP A 10 27.74 -7.81 1.27
C ASP A 10 28.22 -7.61 -0.17
N GLN A 11 28.15 -8.64 -1.02
CA GLN A 11 28.44 -8.54 -2.45
C GLN A 11 27.55 -7.53 -3.18
N LYS A 12 26.32 -7.31 -2.70
CA LYS A 12 25.39 -6.31 -3.23
C LYS A 12 25.54 -4.93 -2.58
N GLY A 13 26.47 -4.75 -1.65
CA GLY A 13 26.67 -3.51 -0.92
C GLY A 13 25.49 -3.14 -0.01
N MET A 14 24.73 -4.14 0.46
CA MET A 14 23.55 -3.95 1.30
C MET A 14 23.84 -4.31 2.75
N GLN A 15 23.54 -3.41 3.67
CA GLN A 15 23.68 -3.68 5.11
C GLN A 15 22.55 -4.58 5.62
N HIS A 16 22.91 -5.68 6.28
CA HIS A 16 21.94 -6.52 6.99
C HIS A 16 21.59 -5.91 8.36
N VAL A 17 20.41 -5.32 8.47
CA VAL A 17 19.89 -4.78 9.74
C VAL A 17 19.00 -5.83 10.42
N ARG A 18 19.25 -6.11 11.71
CA ARG A 18 18.44 -7.05 12.51
C ARG A 18 17.71 -6.30 13.61
N GLY A 19 16.44 -6.67 13.86
CA GLY A 19 15.70 -6.19 15.02
C GLY A 19 16.23 -6.83 16.30
N ALA A 20 16.14 -6.10 17.42
CA ALA A 20 16.50 -6.66 18.72
C ALA A 20 15.58 -7.85 19.07
N PRO A 21 16.11 -8.92 19.69
CA PRO A 21 15.30 -10.04 20.17
C PRO A 21 14.16 -9.56 21.07
N TYR A 22 12.98 -10.14 20.91
CA TYR A 22 11.77 -9.80 21.68
C TYR A 22 11.29 -8.35 21.55
N HIS A 23 11.70 -7.62 20.50
CA HIS A 23 11.28 -6.24 20.25
C HIS A 23 10.49 -6.10 18.92
N PRO A 24 9.21 -6.55 18.90
CA PRO A 24 8.41 -6.70 17.67
C PRO A 24 8.06 -5.37 16.97
N GLN A 25 8.22 -4.24 17.66
CA GLN A 25 7.83 -2.92 17.14
C GLN A 25 8.54 -2.53 15.83
N THR A 26 9.72 -3.11 15.55
CA THR A 26 10.48 -2.82 14.33
C THR A 26 9.92 -3.49 13.07
N GLN A 27 9.15 -4.58 13.22
CA GLN A 27 8.65 -5.40 12.10
C GLN A 27 7.14 -5.28 11.86
N GLY A 28 6.45 -4.44 12.64
CA GLY A 28 4.99 -4.35 12.61
C GLY A 28 4.38 -4.01 11.23
N LYS A 29 5.10 -3.30 10.35
CA LYS A 29 4.62 -3.01 8.98
C LYS A 29 4.54 -4.28 8.13
N ILE A 30 5.59 -5.08 8.10
CA ILE A 30 5.62 -6.32 7.31
C ILE A 30 4.71 -7.40 7.95
N GLU A 31 4.63 -7.43 9.28
CA GLU A 31 3.70 -8.31 10.00
C GLU A 31 2.24 -7.97 9.65
N ARG A 32 1.86 -6.69 9.68
CA ARG A 32 0.51 -6.24 9.28
C ARG A 32 0.22 -6.53 7.80
N TRP A 33 1.21 -6.39 6.93
CA TRP A 33 1.07 -6.75 5.52
C TRP A 33 0.79 -8.25 5.36
N HIS A 34 1.58 -9.12 6.00
CA HIS A 34 1.36 -10.56 6.00
C HIS A 34 0.00 -10.95 6.57
N GLN A 35 -0.45 -10.30 7.64
CA GLN A 35 -1.79 -10.53 8.19
C GLN A 35 -2.87 -10.18 7.17
N THR A 36 -2.74 -9.04 6.49
CA THR A 36 -3.69 -8.59 5.46
C THR A 36 -3.76 -9.57 4.29
N LEU A 37 -2.61 -10.08 3.85
CA LEU A 37 -2.50 -11.13 2.82
C LEU A 37 -3.24 -12.40 3.26
N LYS A 38 -2.91 -12.91 4.45
CA LYS A 38 -3.51 -14.15 4.99
C LYS A 38 -5.03 -14.02 5.16
N ASN A 39 -5.52 -12.89 5.66
CA ASN A 39 -6.95 -12.64 5.84
C ASN A 39 -7.74 -12.66 4.52
N ARG A 40 -7.08 -12.42 3.38
CA ARG A 40 -7.72 -12.50 2.06
C ARG A 40 -7.53 -13.87 1.42
N ILE A 41 -6.31 -14.41 1.45
CA ILE A 41 -6.00 -15.67 0.77
C ILE A 41 -6.68 -16.85 1.45
N LEU A 42 -6.70 -16.90 2.78
CA LEU A 42 -7.27 -18.03 3.52
C LEU A 42 -8.80 -18.09 3.50
N LEU A 43 -9.46 -17.19 2.75
CA LEU A 43 -10.92 -17.24 2.53
C LEU A 43 -11.31 -18.37 1.57
N ASP A 44 -10.41 -18.78 0.70
CA ASP A 44 -10.65 -19.81 -0.32
C ASP A 44 -9.71 -21.02 -0.11
N ASN A 45 -10.16 -22.19 -0.56
CA ASN A 45 -9.33 -23.39 -0.61
C ASN A 45 -8.61 -23.49 -1.96
N TYR A 46 -7.30 -23.71 -1.92
CA TYR A 46 -6.47 -23.90 -3.12
C TYR A 46 -6.04 -25.35 -3.22
N TYR A 47 -6.48 -26.01 -4.28
CA TYR A 47 -6.19 -27.43 -4.53
C TYR A 47 -4.98 -27.62 -5.47
N LEU A 48 -4.56 -26.54 -6.14
CA LEU A 48 -3.39 -26.51 -7.03
C LEU A 48 -2.44 -25.37 -6.60
N PRO A 49 -1.12 -25.62 -6.53
CA PRO A 49 -0.15 -24.57 -6.17
C PRO A 49 -0.20 -23.34 -7.09
N GLY A 50 -0.40 -23.54 -8.40
CA GLY A 50 -0.47 -22.43 -9.37
C GLY A 50 -1.66 -21.48 -9.14
N ASP A 51 -2.77 -21.99 -8.61
CA ASP A 51 -3.93 -21.15 -8.29
C ASP A 51 -3.63 -20.26 -7.07
N LEU A 52 -2.95 -20.80 -6.06
CA LEU A 52 -2.50 -20.03 -4.91
C LEU A 52 -1.50 -18.93 -5.34
N GLU A 53 -0.51 -19.27 -6.16
CA GLU A 53 0.45 -18.29 -6.71
C GLU A 53 -0.26 -17.17 -7.46
N ARG A 54 -1.24 -17.51 -8.30
CA ARG A 54 -2.05 -16.52 -9.03
C ARG A 54 -2.82 -15.61 -8.08
N GLN A 55 -3.44 -16.14 -7.03
CA GLN A 55 -4.15 -15.31 -6.06
C GLN A 55 -3.22 -14.43 -5.22
N VAL A 56 -2.04 -14.92 -4.86
CA VAL A 56 -1.00 -14.09 -4.24
C VAL A 56 -0.63 -12.93 -5.15
N GLY A 57 -0.37 -13.20 -6.44
CA GLY A 57 -0.08 -12.16 -7.42
C GLY A 57 -1.20 -11.13 -7.54
N ALA A 58 -2.45 -11.58 -7.66
CA ALA A 58 -3.62 -10.70 -7.73
C ALA A 58 -3.82 -9.87 -6.45
N PHE A 59 -3.50 -10.44 -5.28
CA PHE A 59 -3.50 -9.70 -4.02
C PHE A 59 -2.45 -8.58 -4.04
N VAL A 60 -1.21 -8.89 -4.41
CA VAL A 60 -0.09 -7.94 -4.41
C VAL A 60 -0.39 -6.77 -5.34
N GLU A 61 -0.86 -7.07 -6.56
CA GLU A 61 -1.25 -6.07 -7.54
C GLU A 61 -2.32 -5.13 -6.99
N HIS A 62 -3.40 -5.71 -6.45
CA HIS A 62 -4.47 -4.92 -5.86
C HIS A 62 -4.00 -4.08 -4.68
N TYR A 63 -3.20 -4.65 -3.77
CA TYR A 63 -2.72 -3.95 -2.57
C TYR A 63 -1.85 -2.75 -2.92
N ASN A 64 -0.97 -2.89 -3.91
CA ASN A 64 0.02 -1.87 -4.29
C ASN A 64 -0.54 -0.81 -5.24
N HIS A 65 -1.44 -1.18 -6.17
CA HIS A 65 -1.83 -0.32 -7.28
C HIS A 65 -3.30 0.13 -7.27
N VAL A 66 -4.17 -0.51 -6.48
CA VAL A 66 -5.62 -0.25 -6.51
C VAL A 66 -6.18 0.16 -5.16
N ARG A 67 -5.74 -0.50 -4.08
CA ARG A 67 -6.24 -0.26 -2.73
C ARG A 67 -5.75 1.10 -2.23
N TYR A 68 -6.68 1.93 -1.77
CA TYR A 68 -6.36 3.14 -1.02
C TYR A 68 -6.04 2.81 0.43
N HIS A 69 -5.05 3.49 0.99
CA HIS A 69 -4.63 3.31 2.38
C HIS A 69 -4.74 4.63 3.14
N GLU A 70 -5.54 4.62 4.21
CA GLU A 70 -5.83 5.83 5.00
C GLU A 70 -4.58 6.42 5.64
N SER A 71 -3.61 5.59 6.03
CA SER A 71 -2.36 6.03 6.65
C SER A 71 -1.44 6.81 5.69
N ILE A 72 -1.75 6.82 4.40
CA ILE A 72 -1.04 7.56 3.35
C ILE A 72 -2.02 8.39 2.51
N ASP A 73 -2.93 9.12 3.17
CA ASP A 73 -3.86 10.07 2.55
C ASP A 73 -4.75 9.46 1.45
N ASN A 74 -5.12 8.19 1.62
CA ASN A 74 -5.86 7.42 0.62
C ASN A 74 -5.17 7.43 -0.75
N LEU A 75 -3.85 7.31 -0.75
CA LEU A 75 -3.04 7.01 -1.92
C LEU A 75 -2.79 5.50 -1.98
N THR A 76 -2.36 5.02 -3.14
CA THR A 76 -1.86 3.65 -3.29
C THR A 76 -0.38 3.60 -2.90
N PRO A 77 0.15 2.47 -2.38
CA PRO A 77 1.57 2.34 -2.06
C PRO A 77 2.46 2.61 -3.27
N ALA A 78 2.04 2.20 -4.47
CA ALA A 78 2.75 2.49 -5.71
C ALA A 78 2.82 4.00 -6.01
N ASP A 79 1.74 4.76 -5.79
CA ASP A 79 1.77 6.22 -6.00
C ASP A 79 2.77 6.92 -5.10
N VAL A 80 2.85 6.49 -3.84
CA VAL A 80 3.84 7.02 -2.90
C VAL A 80 5.25 6.61 -3.31
N TYR A 81 5.46 5.33 -3.62
CA TYR A 81 6.77 4.79 -4.02
C TYR A 81 7.34 5.47 -5.27
N PHE A 82 6.50 5.71 -6.29
CA PHE A 82 6.89 6.38 -7.52
C PHE A 82 6.86 7.91 -7.44
N GLY A 83 6.66 8.50 -6.26
CA GLY A 83 6.71 9.95 -6.06
C GLY A 83 5.54 10.74 -6.68
N ARG A 84 4.41 10.07 -6.97
CA ARG A 84 3.21 10.69 -7.58
C ARG A 84 2.26 11.31 -6.56
N ALA A 85 2.52 11.10 -5.27
CA ALA A 85 1.65 11.50 -4.16
C ALA A 85 1.24 12.98 -4.20
N GLU A 86 2.21 13.88 -4.28
CA GLU A 86 1.96 15.33 -4.22
C GLU A 86 1.07 15.82 -5.36
N ALA A 87 1.33 15.35 -6.58
CA ALA A 87 0.54 15.71 -7.76
C ALA A 87 -0.91 15.25 -7.62
N ILE A 88 -1.15 14.02 -7.14
CA ILE A 88 -2.49 13.48 -6.92
C ILE A 88 -3.23 14.29 -5.84
N LEU A 89 -2.56 14.61 -4.73
CA LEU A 89 -3.17 15.37 -3.65
C LEU A 89 -3.47 16.82 -4.06
N ALA A 90 -2.60 17.45 -4.85
CA ALA A 90 -2.83 18.78 -5.39
C ALA A 90 -4.08 18.82 -6.28
N GLU A 91 -4.22 17.84 -7.18
CA GLU A 91 -5.38 17.75 -8.07
C GLU A 91 -6.68 17.47 -7.30
N ARG A 92 -6.64 16.56 -6.31
CA ARG A 92 -7.79 16.31 -5.42
C ARG A 92 -8.24 17.58 -4.69
N ASN A 93 -7.29 18.37 -4.19
CA ASN A 93 -7.60 19.64 -3.50
C ASN A 93 -8.22 20.67 -4.44
N ARG A 94 -7.75 20.75 -5.68
CA ARG A 94 -8.33 21.61 -6.72
C ARG A 94 -9.78 21.22 -7.00
N ILE A 95 -10.03 19.95 -7.34
CA ILE A 95 -11.38 19.43 -7.62
C ILE A 95 -12.32 19.69 -6.45
N LYS A 96 -11.85 19.51 -5.21
CA LYS A 96 -12.64 19.77 -4.00
C LYS A 96 -13.06 21.23 -3.90
N ARG A 97 -12.16 22.19 -4.15
CA ARG A 97 -12.46 23.63 -4.12
C ARG A 97 -13.48 23.99 -5.18
N ASP A 98 -13.28 23.54 -6.41
CA ASP A 98 -14.17 23.81 -7.55
C ASP A 98 -15.58 23.25 -7.28
N THR A 99 -15.65 22.03 -6.75
CA THR A 99 -16.93 21.40 -6.35
C THR A 99 -17.67 22.21 -5.29
N ILE A 100 -16.97 22.73 -4.28
CA ILE A 100 -17.59 23.55 -3.22
C ILE A 100 -18.09 24.88 -3.79
N ALA A 101 -17.31 25.53 -4.66
CA ALA A 101 -17.71 26.79 -5.30
C ALA A 101 -18.98 26.61 -6.15
N ASN A 102 -19.01 25.56 -6.98
CA ASN A 102 -20.17 25.25 -7.82
C ASN A 102 -21.43 24.98 -6.98
N ARG A 103 -21.31 24.21 -5.89
CA ARG A 103 -22.45 23.94 -4.99
C ARG A 103 -22.99 25.22 -4.36
N ARG A 104 -22.13 26.15 -3.96
CA ARG A 104 -22.54 27.45 -3.39
C ARG A 104 -23.28 28.30 -4.42
N LEU A 105 -22.79 28.36 -5.65
CA LEU A 105 -23.43 29.08 -6.75
C LEU A 105 -24.83 28.52 -7.05
N GLN A 106 -24.94 27.19 -7.19
CA GLN A 106 -26.24 26.54 -7.43
C GLN A 106 -27.25 26.82 -6.32
N HIS A 107 -26.81 26.78 -5.06
CA HIS A 107 -27.69 27.10 -3.93
C HIS A 107 -28.16 28.56 -3.97
N GLN A 108 -27.29 29.52 -4.30
CA GLN A 108 -27.68 30.92 -4.44
C GLN A 108 -28.72 31.13 -5.56
N LEU A 109 -28.55 30.44 -6.69
CA LEU A 109 -29.49 30.50 -7.82
C LEU A 109 -30.85 29.86 -7.53
N GLN A 110 -30.93 28.91 -6.59
CA GLN A 110 -32.20 28.28 -6.18
C GLN A 110 -32.98 29.07 -5.12
N VAL A 111 -32.30 29.94 -4.37
CA VAL A 111 -32.90 30.76 -3.30
C VAL A 111 -33.34 32.14 -3.79
N ALA A 112 -32.83 32.58 -4.96
CA ALA A 112 -33.27 33.77 -5.68
C ALA A 112 -34.53 33.49 -6.51
#